data_AF-A0A0N5B004-F1
#
_entry.id   AF-A0A0N5B004-F1
#
_cell.length_a   1.000
_cell.length_b   1.000
_cell.length_c   1.000
_cell.angle_alpha   90.00
_cell.angle_beta   90.00
_cell.angle_gamma   90.00
#
_symmetry.space_group_name_H-M   'P 1'
#
loop_
_entity.id
_entity.type
_entity.pdbx_description
1 polymer ?
#
loop_
_entity_poly.entity_id
_entity_poly.type
_entity_poly.pdbx_seq_one_letter_code
_entity_poly.pdbx_strand_id
1 'polypeptide(L)' 'MLKTELCCRKGPGGIDVLLKAGQHERAQKNTFTKWINYQLETHSSSGQVKDLFEDLRDGVLLCHLVEVLTGEALN' A
#
# COMPACT_ATOMS: atom_id res chain seq x y z
N MET A 1 -12.29 -5.30 17.55
CA MET A 1 -10.85 -5.03 17.70
C MET A 1 -10.12 -6.33 17.37
N LEU A 2 -9.52 -6.38 16.19
CA LEU A 2 -9.08 -7.63 15.52
C LEU A 2 -8.06 -8.39 16.36
N LYS A 3 -8.34 -9.67 16.61
CA LYS A 3 -7.38 -10.65 17.11
C LYS A 3 -6.31 -10.84 16.04
N THR A 4 -5.13 -10.27 16.23
CA THR A 4 -3.94 -10.70 15.50
C THR A 4 -3.51 -12.03 16.10
N GLU A 5 -3.75 -13.12 15.39
CA GLU A 5 -3.37 -14.47 15.83
C GLU A 5 -1.84 -14.56 15.95
N LEU A 6 -1.38 -14.58 17.20
CA LEU A 6 0.01 -14.74 17.57
C LEU A 6 0.40 -16.23 17.44
N CYS A 7 0.83 -16.68 16.24
CA CYS A 7 1.45 -18.00 16.13
C CYS A 7 2.90 -17.94 16.63
N CYS A 8 3.08 -18.05 17.95
CA CYS A 8 4.40 -18.18 18.59
C CYS A 8 4.76 -19.66 18.79
N ARG A 9 5.57 -20.25 17.90
CA ARG A 9 6.40 -21.40 18.29
C ARG A 9 7.74 -20.89 18.80
N LYS A 10 8.03 -21.14 20.09
CA LYS A 10 9.30 -20.80 20.73
C LYS A 10 10.40 -21.79 20.32
N GLY A 11 11.46 -21.31 19.66
CA GLY A 11 12.73 -22.02 19.50
C GLY A 11 13.79 -21.44 20.46
N PRO A 12 14.74 -22.25 20.95
CA PRO A 12 15.79 -21.78 21.86
C PRO A 12 16.87 -21.06 21.05
N GLY A 13 17.05 -19.75 21.26
CA GLY A 13 18.06 -19.00 20.51
C GLY A 13 18.04 -17.48 20.62
N GLY A 14 17.02 -16.87 21.25
CA GLY A 14 17.12 -15.54 21.87
C GLY A 14 17.57 -14.33 21.03
N ILE A 15 17.74 -14.44 19.72
CA ILE A 15 18.24 -13.34 18.87
C ILE A 15 17.37 -13.21 17.61
N ASP A 16 16.72 -12.05 17.50
CA ASP A 16 16.11 -11.39 16.34
C ASP A 16 14.71 -11.78 15.82
N VAL A 17 13.69 -11.74 16.69
CA VAL A 17 12.27 -11.67 16.25
C VAL A 17 11.56 -10.49 16.91
N LEU A 18 12.06 -9.27 16.70
CA LEU A 18 11.33 -8.06 17.12
C LEU A 18 11.18 -7.00 16.01
N LEU A 19 11.83 -7.16 14.85
CA LEU A 19 11.81 -6.18 13.74
C LEU A 19 10.92 -6.56 12.55
N LYS A 20 10.30 -7.75 12.53
CA LYS A 20 9.57 -8.22 11.33
C LYS A 20 8.23 -7.52 11.09
N ALA A 21 7.43 -7.22 12.11
CA ALA A 21 6.10 -6.63 11.89
C ALA A 21 6.17 -5.29 11.13
N GLY A 22 6.97 -4.34 11.62
CA GLY A 22 7.15 -3.04 10.96
C GLY A 22 7.83 -3.12 9.59
N GLN A 23 8.70 -4.11 9.37
CA GLN A 23 9.29 -4.35 8.04
C GLN A 23 8.26 -4.89 7.04
N HIS A 24 7.39 -5.80 7.48
CA HIS A 24 6.33 -6.36 6.64
C HIS A 24 5.28 -5.30 6.29
N GLU A 25 4.88 -4.46 7.26
CA GLU A 25 3.97 -3.34 7.04
C GLU A 25 4.57 -2.32 6.04
N ARG A 26 5.85 -1.97 6.20
CA ARG A 26 6.55 -1.07 5.27
C ARG A 26 6.69 -1.67 3.87
N ALA A 27 6.97 -2.97 3.77
CA ALA A 27 7.04 -3.67 2.50
C ALA A 27 5.67 -3.68 1.79
N GLN A 28 4.58 -3.94 2.52
CA GLN A 28 3.22 -3.88 1.97
C GLN A 28 2.86 -2.46 1.49
N LYS A 29 3.12 -1.44 2.32
CA LYS A 29 2.89 -0.03 1.93
C LYS A 29 3.66 0.33 0.66
N ASN A 30 4.94 -0.08 0.57
CA ASN A 30 5.77 0.19 -0.59
C ASN A 30 5.28 -0.52 -1.85
N THR A 31 4.90 -1.79 -1.75
CA THR A 31 4.35 -2.55 -2.88
C THR A 31 3.07 -1.92 -3.39
N PHE A 32 2.16 -1.57 -2.49
CA PHE A 32 0.89 -0.94 -2.87
C PHE A 32 1.10 0.44 -3.52
N THR A 33 1.99 1.26 -2.95
CA THR A 33 2.35 2.57 -3.51
C THR A 33 2.93 2.44 -4.91
N LYS A 34 3.85 1.48 -5.14
CA LYS A 34 4.42 1.23 -6.47
C LYS A 34 3.37 0.77 -7.47
N TRP A 35 2.45 -0.09 -7.04
CA TRP A 35 1.38 -0.58 -7.89
C TRP A 35 0.44 0.56 -8.31
N ILE A 36 0.04 1.44 -7.39
CA ILE A 36 -0.78 2.62 -7.73
C ILE A 36 -0.05 3.49 -8.75
N ASN A 37 1.23 3.79 -8.52
CA ASN A 37 2.01 4.62 -9.45
C ASN A 37 2.07 4.01 -10.85
N TYR A 38 2.24 2.70 -10.97
CA TYR A 38 2.21 2.00 -12.26
C TYR A 38 0.86 2.13 -12.98
N GLN A 39 -0.26 2.04 -12.25
CA GLN A 39 -1.59 2.24 -12.83
C GLN A 39 -1.76 3.69 -13.33
N LEU A 40 -1.42 4.68 -12.49
CA LEU A 40 -1.55 6.10 -12.81
C LEU A 40 -0.68 6.51 -14.02
N GLU A 41 0.52 5.95 -14.14
CA GLU A 41 1.45 6.18 -15.25
C GLU A 41 0.91 5.60 -16.56
N THR A 42 0.21 4.46 -16.51
CA THR A 42 -0.42 3.82 -17.68
C THR A 42 -1.48 4.72 -18.33
N HIS A 43 -2.12 5.60 -17.56
CA HIS A 43 -3.19 6.49 -18.03
C HIS A 43 -2.73 7.93 -18.29
N SER A 44 -1.40 8.15 -18.39
CA SER A 44 -0.77 9.48 -18.59
C SER A 44 -1.15 10.53 -17.55
N SER A 45 -1.66 10.11 -16.38
CA SER A 45 -1.89 11.03 -15.27
C SER A 45 -0.54 11.40 -14.66
N SER A 46 -0.26 12.70 -14.53
CA SER A 46 1.02 13.19 -14.00
C SER A 46 1.17 13.02 -12.47
N GLY A 47 0.21 12.36 -11.83
CA GLY A 47 0.16 12.15 -10.39
C GLY A 47 1.01 10.96 -9.95
N GLN A 48 1.88 11.17 -8.96
CA GLN A 48 2.60 10.11 -8.27
C GLN A 48 2.29 10.15 -6.78
N VAL A 49 1.98 8.98 -6.23
CA VAL A 49 1.79 8.75 -4.81
C VAL A 49 3.16 8.51 -4.15
N LYS A 50 3.51 9.36 -3.19
CA LYS A 50 4.66 9.28 -2.29
C LYS A 50 4.23 8.99 -0.85
N ASP A 51 3.12 9.57 -0.42
CA ASP A 51 2.43 9.20 0.81
C ASP A 51 0.93 8.98 0.57
N LEU A 52 0.47 7.76 0.86
CA LEU A 52 -0.92 7.35 0.64
C LEU A 52 -1.95 8.21 1.37
N PHE A 53 -1.63 8.76 2.54
CA PHE A 53 -2.60 9.53 3.32
C PHE A 53 -2.71 10.97 2.84
N GLU A 54 -1.59 11.57 2.43
CA GLU A 54 -1.59 12.93 1.90
C GLU A 54 -2.07 12.97 0.45
N ASP A 55 -1.52 12.11 -0.41
CA ASP A 55 -1.71 12.20 -1.86
C ASP A 55 -3.08 11.67 -2.31
N LEU A 56 -3.75 10.84 -1.51
CA LEU A 56 -5.11 10.37 -1.80
C LEU A 56 -6.19 11.16 -1.05
N ARG A 57 -5.81 12.17 -0.26
CA ARG A 57 -6.70 12.86 0.68
C ARG A 57 -7.84 13.60 0.00
N ASP A 58 -7.53 14.32 -1.07
CA ASP A 58 -8.49 15.13 -1.83
C ASP A 58 -9.36 14.30 -2.79
N GLY A 59 -9.03 13.01 -2.94
CA GLY A 59 -9.74 12.06 -3.79
C GLY A 59 -9.39 12.13 -5.28
N VAL A 60 -8.58 13.09 -5.74
CA VAL A 60 -8.30 13.27 -7.18
C VAL A 60 -7.55 12.07 -7.76
N LEU A 61 -6.46 11.65 -7.09
CA LEU A 61 -5.71 10.46 -7.51
C LEU A 61 -6.51 9.17 -7.33
N LEU A 62 -7.47 9.16 -6.40
CA LEU A 62 -8.35 8.01 -6.21
C LEU A 62 -9.33 7.89 -7.38
N CYS A 63 -9.92 8.99 -7.84
CA CYS A 63 -10.78 9.00 -9.03
C CYS A 63 -10.01 8.48 -10.25
N HIS A 64 -8.82 9.04 -10.54
CA HIS A 64 -8.00 8.55 -11.65
C HIS A 64 -7.70 7.04 -11.51
N LEU A 65 -7.33 6.57 -10.32
CA LEU A 65 -7.07 5.15 -10.10
C LEU A 65 -8.30 4.29 -10.41
N VAL A 66 -9.50 4.72 -10.01
CA VAL A 66 -10.75 4.00 -10.33
C VAL A 66 -11.02 3.99 -11.84
N GLU A 67 -10.79 5.10 -12.54
CA GLU A 67 -10.93 5.17 -14.00
C GLU A 67 -9.98 4.18 -14.69
N VAL A 68 -8.70 4.12 -14.27
CA VAL A 68 -7.73 3.17 -14.82
C VAL A 68 -8.16 1.72 -14.58
N LEU A 69 -8.64 1.40 -13.38
CA LEU A 69 -9.00 0.03 -13.02
C LEU A 69 -10.29 -0.45 -13.68
N THR A 70 -11.23 0.47 -13.93
CA THR A 70 -12.54 0.15 -14.55
C THR A 70 -12.51 0.28 -16.07
N GLY A 71 -11.61 1.09 -16.62
CA GLY A 71 -11.61 1.46 -18.02
C GLY A 71 -12.73 2.43 -18.41
N GLU A 72 -13.42 3.02 -17.43
CA GLU A 72 -14.49 4.00 -17.64
C GLU A 72 -14.09 5.38 -17.11
N ALA A 73 -14.47 6.45 -17.81
CA ALA A 73 -14.28 7.81 -17.33
C ALA A 73 -15.32 8.14 -16.25
N LEU A 74 -14.89 8.69 -15.12
CA LEU A 74 -15.75 9.16 -14.03
C LEU A 74 -16.09 10.63 -14.30
N ASN A 75 -17.22 10.84 -14.98
CA ASN A 75 -17.71 12.16 -15.38
C ASN A 75 -18.58 12.84 -14.31
#